data_AF-A0A328TJT7-F1
#
_entry.id   AF-A0A328TJT7-F1
#
_cell.length_a   1.000
_cell.length_b   1.000
_cell.length_c   1.000
_cell.angle_alpha   90.00
_cell.angle_beta   90.00
_cell.angle_gamma   90.00
#
_symmetry.space_group_name_H-M   'P 1'
#
loop_
_entity.id
_entity.type
_entity.pdbx_description
1 polymer ?
#
loop_
_entity_poly.entity_id
_entity_poly.type
_entity_poly.pdbx_seq_one_letter_code
_entity_poly.pdbx_strand_id
1 'polypeptide(L)'
;MAVKKLEDGRYEVDVRPRGRNGKHIRKKFDRKGDAHAYERSVIAKYQNNDYLSRPADKRRLSEFIELWWDLLGCNLKYSERRLSTLNNNVQRYE
;
A
#
# COMPACT_ATOMS: atom_id res chain seq x y z
N MET A 1 18.93 -14.07 -7.83
CA MET A 1 18.14 -15.24 -7.37
C MET A 1 17.61 -14.94 -5.98
N ALA A 2 16.31 -15.11 -5.73
CA ALA A 2 15.73 -14.88 -4.40
C ALA A 2 15.98 -16.06 -3.45
N VAL A 3 16.20 -17.29 -3.97
CA VAL A 3 16.49 -18.47 -3.14
C VAL A 3 17.98 -18.79 -3.18
N LYS A 4 18.63 -18.83 -2.02
CA LYS A 4 20.05 -19.17 -1.82
C LYS A 4 20.19 -20.40 -0.93
N LYS A 5 21.09 -21.33 -1.27
CA LYS A 5 21.48 -22.42 -0.36
C LYS A 5 22.49 -21.89 0.67
N LEU A 6 22.29 -22.24 1.93
CA LEU A 6 23.16 -21.91 3.05
C LEU A 6 24.18 -23.03 3.30
N GLU A 7 25.24 -22.71 4.03
CA GLU A 7 26.30 -23.66 4.40
C GLU A 7 25.78 -24.81 5.26
N ASP A 8 24.73 -24.55 6.06
CA ASP A 8 24.03 -25.55 6.88
C ASP A 8 23.11 -26.48 6.07
N GLY A 9 23.10 -26.36 4.74
CA GLY A 9 22.28 -27.18 3.83
C GLY A 9 20.86 -26.69 3.62
N ARG A 10 20.39 -25.69 4.38
CA ARG A 10 19.05 -25.10 4.24
C ARG A 10 19.00 -24.11 3.08
N TYR A 11 17.79 -23.67 2.76
CA TYR A 11 17.50 -22.71 1.70
C TYR A 11 16.90 -21.44 2.29
N GLU A 12 17.47 -20.29 1.95
CA GLU A 12 16.99 -18.99 2.35
C GLU A 12 16.30 -18.30 1.18
N VAL A 13 15.07 -17.86 1.39
CA VAL A 13 14.35 -16.94 0.49
C VAL A 13 14.62 -15.52 0.96
N ASP A 14 15.14 -14.68 0.08
CA ASP A 14 15.31 -13.24 0.22
C ASP A 14 14.56 -12.56 -0.93
N VAL A 15 13.40 -11.97 -0.63
CA VAL A 15 12.54 -11.34 -1.63
C VAL A 15 12.15 -9.92 -1.22
N ARG A 16 12.21 -9.03 -2.21
CA ARG A 16 11.70 -7.65 -2.14
C ARG A 16 10.58 -7.49 -3.17
N PRO A 17 9.32 -7.86 -2.84
CA PRO A 17 8.24 -7.92 -3.82
C PRO A 17 7.87 -6.57 -4.45
N ARG A 18 8.24 -5.44 -3.82
CA ARG A 18 8.06 -4.07 -4.36
C ARG A 18 9.38 -3.39 -4.77
N GLY A 19 10.42 -4.17 -5.06
CA GLY A 19 11.72 -3.64 -5.47
C GLY A 19 12.54 -3.04 -4.30
N ARG A 20 13.54 -2.22 -4.63
CA ARG A 20 14.64 -1.84 -3.71
C ARG A 20 14.16 -1.22 -2.39
N ASN A 21 13.17 -0.34 -2.44
CA ASN A 21 12.64 0.38 -1.27
C ASN A 21 11.39 -0.31 -0.66
N GLY A 22 11.05 -1.49 -1.15
CA GLY A 22 9.92 -2.27 -0.66
C GLY A 22 10.25 -3.07 0.61
N LYS A 23 9.20 -3.65 1.21
CA LYS A 23 9.34 -4.57 2.34
C LYS A 23 10.30 -5.71 1.99
N HIS A 24 11.31 -5.92 2.83
CA HIS A 24 12.26 -7.01 2.70
C HIS A 24 11.79 -8.21 3.52
N ILE A 25 11.63 -9.37 2.87
CA ILE A 25 11.14 -10.60 3.51
C ILE A 25 12.21 -11.66 3.36
N ARG A 26 12.65 -12.21 4.50
CA ARG A 26 13.68 -13.25 4.56
C ARG A 26 13.21 -14.43 5.40
N LYS A 27 13.31 -15.65 4.87
CA LYS A 27 12.87 -16.88 5.57
C LYS A 27 13.68 -18.10 5.14
N LYS A 28 13.97 -19.00 6.08
CA LYS A 28 14.72 -20.25 5.85
C LYS A 28 13.79 -21.45 5.74
N PHE A 29 14.18 -22.43 4.93
CA PHE A 29 13.46 -23.67 4.64
C PHE A 29 14.43 -24.84 4.52
N ASP A 30 14.01 -26.04 4.89
CA ASP A 30 14.87 -27.23 4.77
C ASP A 30 14.91 -27.78 3.35
N ARG A 31 13.83 -27.57 2.57
CA ARG A 31 13.71 -28.04 1.18
C ARG A 31 13.70 -26.89 0.18
N LYS A 32 14.37 -27.10 -0.96
CA LYS A 32 14.40 -26.14 -2.07
C LYS A 32 13.01 -25.87 -2.66
N GLY A 33 12.17 -26.91 -2.75
CA GLY A 33 10.81 -26.79 -3.27
C GLY A 33 9.95 -25.84 -2.44
N ASP A 34 10.01 -25.96 -1.11
CA ASP A 34 9.27 -25.11 -0.18
C ASP A 34 9.71 -23.65 -0.26
N ALA A 35 11.03 -23.43 -0.39
CA ALA A 35 11.59 -22.09 -0.58
C ALA A 35 11.05 -21.42 -1.87
N HIS A 36 11.02 -22.14 -2.99
CA HIS A 36 10.47 -21.61 -4.24
C HIS A 36 8.95 -21.43 -4.20
N ALA A 37 8.21 -22.34 -3.56
CA ALA A 37 6.77 -22.19 -3.38
C ALA A 37 6.46 -20.92 -2.57
N TYR A 38 7.22 -20.69 -1.48
CA TYR A 38 7.09 -19.49 -0.66
C TYR A 38 7.41 -18.21 -1.44
N GLU A 39 8.54 -18.18 -2.17
CA GLU A 39 8.91 -17.06 -3.05
C GLU A 39 7.76 -16.68 -3.98
N ARG A 40 7.21 -17.65 -4.73
CA ARG A 40 6.10 -17.44 -5.67
C ARG A 40 4.85 -16.92 -4.96
N SER A 41 4.51 -17.49 -3.80
CA SER A 41 3.34 -17.04 -3.02
C SER A 41 3.48 -15.60 -2.55
N VAL A 42 4.68 -15.18 -2.15
CA VAL A 42 4.96 -13.81 -1.71
C VAL A 42 4.86 -12.86 -2.88
N ILE A 43 5.45 -13.19 -4.04
CA ILE A 43 5.34 -12.35 -5.24
C ILE A 43 3.88 -12.18 -5.65
N ALA A 44 3.12 -13.29 -5.77
CA ALA A 44 1.71 -13.26 -6.15
C ALA A 44 0.85 -12.46 -5.15
N LYS A 45 1.11 -12.61 -3.85
CA LYS A 45 0.40 -11.84 -2.81
C LYS A 45 0.65 -10.34 -2.95
N TYR A 46 1.84 -9.91 -3.32
CA TYR A 46 2.18 -8.49 -3.38
C TYR A 46 1.86 -7.85 -4.74
N GLN A 47 1.80 -8.64 -5.83
CA GLN A 47 1.33 -8.17 -7.14
C GLN A 47 -0.18 -7.86 -7.14
N ASN A 48 -0.99 -8.70 -6.49
CA ASN A 48 -2.45 -8.54 -6.54
C ASN A 48 -3.02 -7.58 -5.47
N ASN A 49 -2.23 -7.22 -4.45
CA ASN A 49 -2.68 -6.44 -3.30
C ASN A 49 -2.05 -5.05 -3.27
N ASP A 50 -1.96 -4.38 -4.41
CA ASP A 50 -1.29 -3.07 -4.48
C ASP A 50 -2.03 -1.99 -3.68
N TYR A 51 -3.36 -2.13 -3.58
CA TYR A 51 -4.24 -1.27 -2.78
C TYR A 51 -4.14 -1.50 -1.26
N LEU A 52 -3.69 -2.67 -0.79
CA LEU A 52 -3.59 -3.00 0.65
C LEU A 52 -2.27 -2.55 1.31
N SER A 53 -1.34 -2.02 0.52
CA SER A 53 -0.01 -1.62 1.01
C SER A 53 0.18 -0.14 1.23
N ARG A 54 -0.76 0.67 0.76
CA ARG A 54 -0.78 2.07 1.11
C ARG A 54 -1.25 2.14 2.56
N PRO A 55 -0.52 2.83 3.46
CA PRO A 55 -1.07 3.11 4.77
C PRO A 55 -2.45 3.72 4.58
N ALA A 56 -3.40 3.30 5.42
CA ALA A 56 -4.74 3.90 5.42
C ALA A 56 -4.55 5.43 5.51
N ASP A 57 -5.20 6.15 4.59
CA ASP A 57 -5.15 7.60 4.62
C ASP A 57 -5.80 8.08 5.92
N LYS A 58 -5.02 8.74 6.77
CA LYS A 58 -5.45 9.23 8.08
C LYS A 58 -5.87 10.69 8.05
N ARG A 59 -5.87 11.31 6.87
CA ARG A 59 -6.31 12.69 6.72
C ARG A 59 -7.79 12.81 7.09
N ARG A 60 -8.14 13.92 7.72
CA ARG A 60 -9.52 14.28 8.02
C ARG A 60 -10.28 14.58 6.75
N LEU A 61 -11.61 14.43 6.78
CA LEU A 61 -12.43 14.77 5.62
C LEU A 61 -12.37 16.28 5.35
N SER A 62 -12.20 17.09 6.40
CA SER A 62 -11.91 18.53 6.30
C SER A 62 -10.65 18.83 5.47
N GLU A 63 -9.53 18.14 5.73
CA GLU A 63 -8.27 18.33 4.97
C GLU A 63 -8.43 17.97 3.48
N PHE A 64 -9.28 16.99 3.17
CA PHE A 64 -9.59 16.66 1.78
C PHE A 64 -10.41 17.74 1.07
N ILE A 65 -11.35 18.37 1.79
CA ILE A 65 -12.18 19.44 1.24
C ILE A 65 -11.31 20.67 0.94
N GLU A 66 -10.37 21.01 1.82
CA GLU A 66 -9.40 22.09 1.61
C GLU A 66 -8.55 21.83 0.36
N LEU A 67 -7.93 20.65 0.26
CA LEU A 67 -7.15 20.27 -0.93
C LEU A 67 -7.96 20.29 -2.22
N TRP A 68 -9.20 19.81 -2.16
CA TRP A 68 -10.11 19.86 -3.30
C TRP A 68 -10.41 21.30 -3.69
N TRP A 69 -10.67 22.18 -2.72
CA TRP A 69 -10.95 23.60 -2.94
C TRP A 69 -9.80 24.32 -3.63
N ASP A 70 -8.58 24.12 -3.14
CA ASP A 70 -7.36 24.75 -3.65
C ASP A 70 -7.03 24.32 -5.09
N LEU A 71 -7.26 23.05 -5.42
CA LEU A 71 -6.89 22.52 -6.73
C LEU A 71 -7.96 22.77 -7.81
N LEU A 72 -9.23 22.57 -7.46
CA LEU A 72 -10.32 22.50 -8.46
C LEU A 72 -11.63 23.12 -7.98
N GLY A 73 -11.94 23.00 -6.69
CA GLY A 73 -13.26 23.28 -6.13
C GLY A 73 -13.69 24.73 -6.33
N CYS A 74 -12.77 25.68 -6.16
CA CYS A 74 -13.02 27.11 -6.32
C CYS A 74 -13.47 27.50 -7.75
N ASN A 75 -13.02 26.77 -8.77
CA ASN A 75 -13.25 27.07 -10.19
C ASN A 75 -14.59 26.52 -10.73
N LEU A 76 -15.36 25.80 -9.90
CA LEU A 76 -16.62 25.20 -10.34
C LEU A 76 -17.78 26.19 -10.31
N LYS A 77 -18.71 26.07 -11.27
CA LYS A 77 -19.91 26.93 -11.42
C LYS A 77 -20.79 27.07 -10.15
N TYR A 78 -20.71 26.13 -9.22
CA TYR A 78 -21.42 26.13 -7.93
C TYR A 78 -20.48 25.82 -6.76
N SER A 79 -19.25 26.34 -6.84
CA SER A 79 -18.17 26.11 -5.88
C SER A 79 -18.62 26.38 -4.44
N GLU A 80 -19.10 27.59 -4.15
CA GLU A 80 -19.53 28.01 -2.81
C GLU A 80 -20.62 27.11 -2.20
N ARG A 81 -21.66 26.78 -2.98
CA ARG A 81 -22.74 25.91 -2.53
C ARG A 81 -22.24 24.49 -2.23
N ARG A 82 -21.32 23.97 -3.03
CA ARG A 82 -20.70 22.66 -2.78
C ARG A 82 -19.81 22.70 -1.55
N LEU A 83 -18.98 23.72 -1.39
CA LEU A 83 -18.12 23.89 -0.23
C LEU A 83 -18.95 23.93 1.06
N SER A 84 -20.02 24.72 1.09
CA SER A 84 -20.95 24.77 2.22
C SER A 84 -21.57 23.40 2.52
N THR A 85 -22.02 22.68 1.50
CA THR A 85 -22.61 21.34 1.67
C THR A 85 -21.59 20.33 2.22
N LEU A 86 -20.35 20.36 1.71
CA LEU A 86 -19.28 19.48 2.15
C LEU A 86 -18.88 19.76 3.61
N ASN A 87 -18.72 21.04 3.98
CA ASN A 87 -18.39 21.43 5.35
C ASN A 87 -19.50 21.06 6.35
N ASN A 88 -20.77 21.23 5.96
CA ASN A 88 -21.90 20.82 6.81
C ASN A 88 -21.92 19.30 7.03
N ASN A 89 -21.53 18.50 6.02
CA ASN A 89 -21.44 17.06 6.16
C ASN A 89 -20.29 16.66 7.09
N VAL A 90 -19.14 17.32 7.03
CA VAL A 90 -18.02 17.05 7.95
C VAL A 90 -18.43 17.28 9.40
N GLN A 91 -19.04 18.43 9.70
CA GLN A 91 -19.51 18.74 11.05
C GLN A 91 -20.52 17.73 11.62
N ARG A 92 -21.15 16.93 10.77
CA ARG A 92 -22.14 15.92 11.17
C ARG A 92 -21.54 14.55 11.48
N TYR A 93 -20.34 14.25 10.97
CA TYR A 93 -19.75 12.91 11.00
C TYR A 93 -18.32 12.86 11.56
N GLU A 94 -17.66 14.00 11.80
CA GLU A 94 -16.46 14.14 12.65
C GLU A 94 -16.85 14.54 14.08
#